data_AF-A0A7W0WZA0-F1
#
_entry.id   AF-A0A7W0WZA0-F1
#
_cell.length_a   1.000
_cell.length_b   1.000
_cell.length_c   1.000
_cell.angle_alpha   90.00
_cell.angle_beta   90.00
_cell.angle_gamma   90.00
#
_symmetry.space_group_name_H-M   'P 1'
#
loop_
_entity.id
_entity.type
_entity.pdbx_description
1 polymer ?
#
loop_
_entity_poly.entity_id
_entity_poly.type
_entity_poly.pdbx_seq_one_letter_code
_entity_poly.pdbx_strand_id
1 'polypeptide(L)'
;MGLFACGDDIKETPIDAKQPPTPDAPDVADFSWDEGGESRLEYQEVLTGAGTTNIRTRATTFLFRSKTPKRFEFPLIPGCTKMDLDDRFPLGMGTREYIDYGVASYTGGSETLTMPAGPAMPDGLGRSHTGPWSFHVGMGDGAKYLGAFNALYDLKLSGSTTWPAQTYDDAHYMPPTWALGTPGFAPMVLLADTPITQTYTTPNAPTMKPADGALNMVFALVIPGMGPVVDCIEDTLDGSITVPADMVNHARALGSSGLVARAHVSHRVKELTDGTTHNRKRIDFITIWCYVTPWVSN
;
A
#
# COMPACT_ATOMS: atom_id res chain seq x y z
N MET A 1 -4.80 12.78 -4.04
CA MET A 1 -5.69 11.61 -4.17
C MET A 1 -5.11 10.57 -3.23
N GLY A 2 -5.73 10.45 -2.04
CA GLY A 2 -5.28 9.62 -0.91
C GLY A 2 -6.05 8.30 -0.89
N LEU A 3 -5.41 7.12 -0.99
CA LEU A 3 -6.08 5.81 -0.96
C LEU A 3 -5.18 4.68 -0.42
N PHE A 4 -5.72 3.96 0.58
CA PHE A 4 -5.29 2.70 1.20
C PHE A 4 -4.09 2.71 2.16
N ALA A 5 -4.38 2.57 3.46
CA ALA A 5 -3.45 1.99 4.40
C ALA A 5 -4.11 0.71 4.93
N CYS A 6 -3.73 -0.44 4.36
CA CYS A 6 -4.15 -1.74 4.85
C CYS A 6 -2.86 -2.47 5.25
N GLY A 7 -2.51 -2.41 6.53
CA GLY A 7 -1.48 -3.27 7.11
C GLY A 7 -2.16 -4.53 7.64
N ASP A 8 -1.75 -5.70 7.15
CA ASP A 8 -2.12 -6.96 7.80
C ASP A 8 -1.21 -7.23 9.00
N ASP A 9 -1.80 -7.92 9.96
CA ASP A 9 -1.35 -8.21 11.29
C ASP A 9 -0.57 -9.53 11.36
N ILE A 10 0.55 -9.58 10.65
CA ILE A 10 1.49 -10.66 10.89
C ILE A 10 2.33 -10.28 12.13
N LYS A 11 2.09 -10.96 13.27
CA LYS A 11 3.02 -11.04 14.43
C LYS A 11 4.30 -11.79 14.09
N GLU A 12 4.76 -11.72 12.85
CA GLU A 12 6.03 -12.28 12.47
C GLU A 12 7.08 -11.28 12.91
N THR A 13 8.07 -11.79 13.63
CA THR A 13 9.36 -11.11 13.71
C THR A 13 9.75 -10.74 12.29
N PRO A 14 9.98 -9.45 11.96
CA PRO A 14 10.39 -9.05 10.63
C PRO A 14 11.53 -9.96 10.20
N ILE A 15 11.41 -10.57 9.01
CA ILE A 15 12.51 -11.38 8.50
C ILE A 15 13.66 -10.44 8.21
N ASP A 16 14.85 -10.81 8.68
CA ASP A 16 16.08 -10.09 8.38
C ASP A 16 16.17 -9.86 6.87
N ALA A 17 16.39 -8.61 6.46
CA ALA A 17 16.83 -8.35 5.09
C ALA A 17 18.11 -9.16 4.82
N LYS A 18 18.26 -9.74 3.63
CA LYS A 18 19.47 -10.50 3.28
C LYS A 18 20.70 -9.66 3.63
N GLN A 19 21.57 -10.23 4.46
CA GLN A 19 22.69 -9.50 5.05
C GLN A 19 23.60 -8.90 3.96
N PRO A 20 24.02 -7.63 4.07
CA PRO A 20 25.21 -7.17 3.37
C PRO A 20 26.44 -7.95 3.86
N PRO A 21 27.50 -8.08 3.04
CA PRO A 21 28.52 -9.13 3.15
C PRO A 21 29.42 -9.11 4.40
N THR A 22 29.14 -8.31 5.44
CA THR A 22 29.88 -8.37 6.72
C THR A 22 28.98 -7.93 7.89
N PRO A 23 28.57 -8.82 8.80
CA PRO A 23 27.97 -8.42 10.06
C PRO A 23 29.06 -8.22 11.11
N ASP A 24 28.95 -7.14 11.90
CA ASP A 24 29.27 -7.10 13.34
C ASP A 24 29.16 -5.66 13.84
N ALA A 25 27.94 -5.24 14.16
CA ALA A 25 27.74 -4.13 15.07
C ALA A 25 26.79 -4.58 16.19
N PRO A 26 27.08 -4.23 17.45
CA PRO A 26 26.21 -4.58 18.56
C PRO A 26 24.84 -3.93 18.41
N ASP A 27 23.80 -4.68 18.76
CA ASP A 27 22.42 -4.21 18.85
C ASP A 27 22.31 -2.91 19.67
N VAL A 28 21.56 -1.92 19.17
CA VAL A 28 21.34 -0.65 19.87
C VAL A 28 20.24 -0.81 20.92
N ALA A 29 20.54 -0.48 22.18
CA ALA A 29 19.74 -0.82 23.37
C ALA A 29 18.40 -0.07 23.60
N ASP A 30 17.92 0.74 22.65
CA ASP A 30 16.65 1.48 22.79
C ASP A 30 15.66 1.05 21.70
N PHE A 31 14.95 -0.05 21.97
CA PHE A 31 14.13 -0.74 21.00
C PHE A 31 12.69 -0.21 20.97
N SER A 32 12.24 0.15 19.77
CA SER A 32 10.83 0.07 19.40
C SER A 32 10.75 -0.61 18.03
N TRP A 33 10.01 -1.70 17.91
CA TRP A 33 9.66 -2.34 16.62
C TRP A 33 8.71 -1.47 15.77
N ASP A 34 8.75 -0.16 15.97
CA ASP A 34 7.90 0.83 15.34
C ASP A 34 8.32 1.04 13.88
N GLU A 35 7.47 1.74 13.13
CA GLU A 35 7.62 2.03 11.71
C GLU A 35 8.88 2.85 11.40
N GLY A 36 9.78 2.28 10.61
CA GLY A 36 11.00 2.91 10.09
C GLY A 36 10.85 3.48 8.68
N GLY A 37 9.73 3.20 8.00
CA GLY A 37 9.44 3.71 6.66
C GLY A 37 8.46 2.82 5.90
N GLU A 38 8.09 3.26 4.71
CA GLU A 38 7.20 2.54 3.80
C GLU A 38 7.77 2.60 2.39
N SER A 39 7.66 1.48 1.69
CA SER A 39 7.79 1.41 0.25
C SER A 39 6.49 0.84 -0.32
N ARG A 40 5.97 1.46 -1.38
CA ARG A 40 4.68 1.13 -1.95
C ARG A 40 4.74 1.09 -3.48
N LEU A 41 4.13 0.05 -4.04
CA LEU A 41 3.90 -0.13 -5.48
C LEU A 41 2.41 -0.35 -5.75
N GLU A 42 1.84 0.41 -6.67
CA GLU A 42 0.44 0.30 -7.07
C GLU A 42 0.33 0.12 -8.59
N TYR A 43 -0.23 -1.01 -9.01
CA TYR A 43 -0.74 -1.21 -10.36
C TYR A 43 -2.24 -0.91 -10.35
N GLN A 44 -2.67 0.10 -11.12
CA GLN A 44 -4.06 0.54 -11.14
C GLN A 44 -4.66 0.40 -12.54
N GLU A 45 -5.73 -0.38 -12.68
CA GLU A 45 -6.63 -0.32 -13.84
C GLU A 45 -7.73 0.71 -13.54
N VAL A 46 -7.68 1.85 -14.23
CA VAL A 46 -8.59 2.97 -13.97
C VAL A 46 -9.55 3.15 -15.14
N LEU A 47 -10.84 2.93 -14.88
CA LEU A 47 -11.90 3.28 -15.81
C LEU A 47 -12.09 4.79 -15.81
N THR A 48 -11.88 5.41 -16.96
CA THR A 48 -12.08 6.84 -17.16
C THR A 48 -13.50 7.10 -17.70
N GLY A 49 -13.97 8.35 -17.59
CA GLY A 49 -15.33 8.76 -17.98
C GLY A 49 -15.71 8.56 -19.46
N ALA A 50 -14.77 8.12 -20.31
CA ALA A 50 -15.01 7.79 -21.72
C ALA A 50 -15.09 6.26 -21.99
N GLY A 51 -15.17 5.44 -20.95
CA GLY A 51 -15.08 3.97 -21.09
C GLY A 51 -13.68 3.49 -21.46
N THR A 52 -12.66 4.35 -21.40
CA THR A 52 -11.26 4.01 -21.63
C THR A 52 -10.60 3.55 -20.34
N THR A 53 -9.85 2.46 -20.41
CA THR A 53 -9.03 1.95 -19.29
C THR A 53 -7.61 2.49 -19.40
N ASN A 54 -7.13 3.14 -18.33
CA ASN A 54 -5.73 3.51 -18.20
C ASN A 54 -5.05 2.62 -17.16
N ILE A 55 -3.92 2.04 -17.53
CA ILE A 55 -3.09 1.25 -16.63
C ILE A 55 -2.01 2.15 -16.04
N ARG A 56 -2.06 2.40 -14.74
CA ARG A 56 -1.21 3.38 -14.06
C ARG A 56 -0.25 2.70 -13.10
N THR A 57 0.94 3.27 -12.97
CA THR A 57 1.85 2.99 -11.85
C THR A 57 1.72 4.13 -10.85
N ARG A 58 1.63 3.80 -9.56
CA ARG A 58 2.04 4.73 -8.50
C ARG A 58 3.08 4.04 -7.64
N ALA A 59 4.10 4.78 -7.25
CA ALA A 59 5.09 4.25 -6.35
C ALA A 59 5.55 5.33 -5.39
N THR A 60 5.77 4.95 -4.13
CA THR A 60 6.20 5.85 -3.06
C THR A 60 7.23 5.14 -2.21
N THR A 61 8.29 5.84 -1.81
CA THR A 61 9.25 5.34 -0.82
C THR A 61 9.61 6.47 0.13
N PHE A 62 9.66 6.20 1.42
CA PHE A 62 10.24 7.10 2.42
C PHE A 62 10.74 6.30 3.62
N LEU A 63 11.74 6.84 4.32
CA LEU A 63 12.33 6.24 5.52
C LEU A 63 12.47 7.30 6.63
N PHE A 64 12.38 6.89 7.89
CA PHE A 64 12.44 7.77 9.06
C PHE A 64 13.57 7.44 10.02
N ARG A 65 14.25 8.48 10.49
CA ARG A 65 15.27 8.41 11.53
C ARG A 65 14.68 8.37 12.93
N SER A 66 13.51 8.99 13.15
CA SER A 66 12.94 9.24 14.49
C SER A 66 12.88 8.02 15.41
N LYS A 67 13.31 8.19 16.66
CA LYS A 67 13.02 7.27 17.77
C LYS A 67 11.66 7.68 18.34
N THR A 68 10.63 6.83 18.17
CA THR A 68 9.27 6.97 18.72
C THR A 68 8.43 8.15 18.16
N PRO A 69 7.64 7.94 17.09
CA PRO A 69 6.48 8.80 16.86
C PRO A 69 5.38 8.53 17.91
N LYS A 70 4.62 9.57 18.30
CA LYS A 70 3.39 9.37 19.08
C LYS A 70 2.36 8.61 18.23
N ARG A 71 1.69 7.62 18.83
CA ARG A 71 0.53 6.95 18.25
C ARG A 71 -0.57 7.99 18.00
N PHE A 72 -1.11 8.03 16.79
CA PHE A 72 -2.31 8.83 16.49
C PHE A 72 -3.52 7.92 16.62
N GLU A 73 -4.58 8.41 17.26
CA GLU A 73 -5.84 7.68 17.35
C GLU A 73 -6.47 7.59 15.96
N PHE A 74 -6.97 6.40 15.60
CA PHE A 74 -7.77 6.23 14.40
C PHE A 74 -9.10 6.96 14.57
N PRO A 75 -9.59 7.68 13.54
CA PRO A 75 -10.98 8.08 13.54
C PRO A 75 -11.85 6.81 13.56
N LEU A 76 -12.63 6.63 14.62
CA LEU A 76 -13.65 5.58 14.74
C LEU A 76 -14.69 5.78 13.62
N ILE A 77 -14.68 4.90 12.62
CA ILE A 77 -15.72 4.84 11.58
C ILE A 77 -16.64 3.67 11.95
N PRO A 78 -17.91 3.92 12.33
CA PRO A 78 -18.87 2.85 12.59
C PRO A 78 -19.04 1.95 11.36
N GLY A 79 -19.16 0.63 11.55
CA GLY A 79 -19.65 -0.34 10.54
C GLY A 79 -18.64 -0.96 9.58
N CYS A 80 -17.35 -0.61 9.67
CA CYS A 80 -16.24 -1.44 9.18
C CYS A 80 -15.60 -2.15 10.38
N THR A 81 -16.02 -3.38 10.63
CA THR A 81 -15.87 -4.09 11.92
C THR A 81 -14.50 -4.74 12.15
N LYS A 82 -13.40 -4.06 11.78
CA LYS A 82 -12.07 -4.35 12.33
C LYS A 82 -11.01 -3.24 12.09
N MET A 83 -11.33 -1.98 12.39
CA MET A 83 -10.26 -1.00 12.68
C MET A 83 -9.80 -1.08 14.14
N ASP A 84 -10.56 -1.77 15.00
CA ASP A 84 -10.16 -2.12 16.36
C ASP A 84 -9.21 -3.33 16.31
N LEU A 85 -7.98 -3.09 15.89
CA LEU A 85 -6.87 -4.02 16.05
C LEU A 85 -5.80 -3.33 16.89
N ASP A 86 -5.69 -3.77 18.14
CA ASP A 86 -4.45 -3.82 18.92
C ASP A 86 -3.21 -3.29 18.17
N ASP A 87 -2.81 -2.04 18.39
CA ASP A 87 -1.45 -1.50 18.14
C ASP A 87 -0.81 -1.65 16.74
N ARG A 88 -1.55 -1.69 15.62
CA ARG A 88 -0.95 -2.16 14.35
C ARG A 88 -1.35 -1.42 13.08
N PHE A 89 -0.90 -0.17 12.94
CA PHE A 89 -0.85 0.57 11.66
C PHE A 89 0.52 1.22 11.47
N PRO A 90 0.87 1.76 10.30
CA PRO A 90 1.90 2.78 10.19
C PRO A 90 1.53 3.99 11.08
N LEU A 91 2.00 3.96 12.33
CA LEU A 91 1.76 4.97 13.34
C LEU A 91 2.87 6.01 13.23
N GLY A 92 2.50 7.21 12.79
CA GLY A 92 3.24 8.37 13.26
C GLY A 92 2.91 9.67 12.58
N MET A 93 1.84 10.36 12.95
CA MET A 93 1.70 11.77 12.60
C MET A 93 2.37 12.64 13.67
N GLY A 94 3.70 12.66 13.66
CA GLY A 94 4.53 13.56 14.48
C GLY A 94 5.61 14.23 13.61
N THR A 95 6.45 15.08 14.18
CA THR A 95 7.62 15.62 13.46
C THR A 95 8.55 14.46 13.08
N ARG A 96 8.65 14.17 11.77
CA ARG A 96 9.50 13.10 11.24
C ARG A 96 10.80 13.68 10.70
N GLU A 97 11.93 13.13 11.14
CA GLU A 97 13.21 13.33 10.45
C GLU A 97 13.37 12.20 9.42
N TYR A 98 13.45 12.56 8.15
CA TYR A 98 13.57 11.61 7.05
C TYR A 98 15.03 11.16 6.86
N ILE A 99 15.22 9.92 6.45
CA ILE A 99 16.53 9.41 6.02
C ILE A 99 16.70 9.72 4.54
N ASP A 100 17.78 10.39 4.18
CA ASP A 100 18.20 10.49 2.79
C ASP A 100 18.86 9.18 2.36
N TYR A 101 18.12 8.36 1.61
CA TYR A 101 18.60 7.11 1.03
C TYR A 101 19.02 7.25 -0.44
N GLY A 102 19.02 8.47 -0.99
CA GLY A 102 19.24 8.75 -2.40
C GLY A 102 18.03 8.42 -3.28
N VAL A 103 18.27 7.67 -4.36
CA VAL A 103 17.28 7.31 -5.38
C VAL A 103 16.72 5.92 -5.09
N ALA A 104 15.39 5.79 -5.13
CA ALA A 104 14.71 4.50 -5.06
C ALA A 104 14.50 3.93 -6.48
N SER A 105 14.72 2.64 -6.66
CA SER A 105 14.46 1.95 -7.91
C SER A 105 13.90 0.56 -7.69
N TYR A 106 13.01 0.11 -8.58
CA TYR A 106 12.36 -1.18 -8.52
C TYR A 106 12.67 -2.03 -9.74
N THR A 107 13.02 -3.29 -9.50
CA THR A 107 13.26 -4.31 -10.52
C THR A 107 12.27 -5.46 -10.38
N GLY A 108 11.94 -6.13 -11.49
CA GLY A 108 10.94 -7.21 -11.54
C GLY A 108 9.92 -7.04 -12.67
N GLY A 109 9.75 -5.81 -13.18
CA GLY A 109 9.02 -5.53 -14.41
C GLY A 109 9.85 -5.75 -15.68
N SER A 110 9.28 -5.44 -16.84
CA SER A 110 10.04 -5.47 -18.11
C SER A 110 11.07 -4.36 -18.20
N GLU A 111 10.89 -3.29 -17.42
CA GLU A 111 11.87 -2.22 -17.23
C GLU A 111 12.01 -1.84 -15.74
N THR A 112 13.14 -1.23 -15.40
CA THR A 112 13.39 -0.71 -14.05
C THR A 112 12.66 0.62 -13.86
N LEU A 113 11.83 0.71 -12.81
CA LEU A 113 11.28 1.98 -12.37
C LEU A 113 12.32 2.70 -11.51
N THR A 114 12.82 3.85 -11.95
CA THR A 114 13.72 4.69 -11.15
C THR A 114 12.96 5.94 -10.69
N MET A 115 12.89 6.16 -9.38
CA MET A 115 12.18 7.26 -8.79
C MET A 115 13.16 8.27 -8.19
N PRO A 116 13.28 9.48 -8.77
CA PRO A 116 14.04 10.54 -8.14
C PRO A 116 13.36 10.97 -6.82
N ALA A 117 14.04 11.84 -6.07
CA ALA A 117 13.42 12.49 -4.92
C ALA A 117 12.14 13.22 -5.35
N GLY A 118 11.05 12.99 -4.62
CA GLY A 118 9.74 13.58 -4.87
C GLY A 118 9.72 15.06 -4.50
N PRO A 119 8.86 15.86 -5.15
CA PRO A 119 8.62 17.25 -4.74
C PRO A 119 7.96 17.31 -3.35
N ALA A 120 8.01 18.46 -2.65
CA ALA A 120 7.32 18.65 -1.38
C ALA A 120 5.79 18.73 -1.60
N MET A 121 5.15 17.57 -1.74
CA MET A 121 3.71 17.42 -1.95
C MET A 121 3.17 16.25 -1.12
N PRO A 122 1.85 16.19 -0.88
CA PRO A 122 1.27 15.02 -0.25
C PRO A 122 1.44 13.76 -1.10
N ASP A 123 1.68 12.61 -0.46
CA ASP A 123 1.77 11.32 -1.16
C ASP A 123 0.39 10.81 -1.62
N GLY A 124 0.40 9.55 -2.08
CA GLY A 124 -0.80 8.84 -2.48
C GLY A 124 -1.80 8.53 -1.38
N LEU A 125 -1.54 8.93 -0.12
CA LEU A 125 -2.45 8.93 1.03
C LEU A 125 -2.82 10.33 1.53
N GLY A 126 -2.28 11.39 0.92
CA GLY A 126 -2.47 12.74 1.42
C GLY A 126 -1.57 13.07 2.62
N ARG A 127 -0.59 12.21 2.95
CA ARG A 127 0.43 12.50 3.97
C ARG A 127 1.38 13.55 3.42
N SER A 128 1.56 14.65 4.12
CA SER A 128 2.52 15.69 3.70
C SER A 128 3.96 15.24 3.95
N HIS A 129 4.80 15.33 2.92
CA HIS A 129 6.24 15.04 3.00
C HIS A 129 7.05 16.34 2.88
N THR A 130 7.91 16.61 3.88
CA THR A 130 8.79 17.80 3.92
C THR A 130 10.28 17.41 3.99
N GLY A 131 10.64 16.21 3.51
CA GLY A 131 12.01 15.67 3.55
C GLY A 131 12.31 14.75 2.36
N PRO A 132 13.48 14.09 2.32
CA PRO A 132 13.83 13.13 1.27
C PRO A 132 12.86 11.95 1.25
N TRP A 133 12.11 11.85 0.15
CA TRP A 133 11.19 10.78 -0.20
C TRP A 133 11.20 10.62 -1.72
N SER A 134 10.67 9.52 -2.25
CA SER A 134 10.59 9.26 -3.68
C SER A 134 9.14 9.01 -4.07
N PHE A 135 8.74 9.57 -5.22
CA PHE A 135 7.38 9.46 -5.71
C PHE A 135 7.34 9.34 -7.22
N HIS A 136 6.48 8.45 -7.71
CA HIS A 136 6.20 8.28 -9.12
C HIS A 136 4.70 8.11 -9.34
N VAL A 137 4.18 8.77 -10.39
CA VAL A 137 2.85 8.52 -10.93
C VAL A 137 2.96 8.52 -12.46
N GLY A 138 2.67 7.38 -13.05
CA GLY A 138 2.62 7.22 -14.50
C GLY A 138 1.22 6.85 -14.97
N MET A 139 0.73 7.55 -16.00
CA MET A 139 -0.65 7.43 -16.47
C MET A 139 -0.88 6.35 -17.53
N GLY A 140 0.14 5.56 -17.84
CA GLY A 140 0.12 4.55 -18.91
C GLY A 140 1.30 3.58 -18.90
N ASP A 141 2.02 3.47 -17.77
CA ASP A 141 3.28 2.71 -17.65
C ASP A 141 3.17 1.51 -16.70
N GLY A 142 1.99 1.22 -16.14
CA GLY A 142 1.84 0.12 -15.18
C GLY A 142 2.25 -1.23 -15.74
N ALA A 143 1.95 -1.51 -17.01
CA ALA A 143 2.38 -2.75 -17.66
C ALA A 143 3.91 -2.84 -17.85
N LYS A 144 4.60 -1.70 -17.97
CA LYS A 144 6.05 -1.64 -18.16
C LYS A 144 6.81 -1.91 -16.85
N TYR A 145 6.36 -1.30 -15.76
CA TYR A 145 7.07 -1.41 -14.47
C TYR A 145 6.52 -2.50 -13.56
N LEU A 146 5.20 -2.72 -13.54
CA LEU A 146 4.50 -3.57 -12.57
C LEU A 146 3.62 -4.64 -13.24
N GLY A 147 3.90 -4.98 -14.51
CA GLY A 147 3.10 -5.92 -15.29
C GLY A 147 3.39 -7.41 -15.07
N ALA A 148 4.31 -7.77 -14.17
CA ALA A 148 4.60 -9.16 -13.84
C ALA A 148 3.73 -9.59 -12.65
N PHE A 149 2.80 -10.52 -12.90
CA PHE A 149 1.87 -11.02 -11.89
C PHE A 149 2.35 -12.31 -11.27
N ASN A 150 1.96 -12.53 -10.01
CA ASN A 150 2.49 -13.63 -9.21
C ASN A 150 4.04 -13.60 -9.22
N ALA A 151 4.61 -12.42 -8.94
CA ALA A 151 6.03 -12.14 -9.09
C ALA A 151 6.57 -11.27 -7.94
N LEU A 152 7.88 -11.36 -7.73
CA LEU A 152 8.61 -10.59 -6.72
C LEU A 152 9.31 -9.41 -7.39
N TYR A 153 9.44 -8.33 -6.62
CA TYR A 153 10.08 -7.09 -7.04
C TYR A 153 11.08 -6.66 -5.98
N ASP A 154 12.28 -6.30 -6.41
CA ASP A 154 13.31 -5.79 -5.51
C ASP A 154 13.20 -4.28 -5.37
N LEU A 155 13.60 -3.76 -4.22
CA LEU A 155 13.83 -2.32 -4.01
C LEU A 155 15.33 -2.08 -3.88
N LYS A 156 15.87 -1.20 -4.71
CA LYS A 156 17.24 -0.70 -4.59
C LYS A 156 17.25 0.77 -4.21
N LEU A 157 17.96 1.09 -3.14
CA LEU A 157 18.25 2.43 -2.65
C LEU A 157 19.71 2.77 -3.00
N SER A 158 19.94 3.87 -3.71
CA SER A 158 21.28 4.22 -4.20
C SER A 158 22.26 4.63 -3.10
N GLY A 159 21.76 4.95 -1.90
CA GLY A 159 22.53 5.58 -0.85
C GLY A 159 22.70 7.08 -1.06
N SER A 160 23.19 7.74 -0.01
CA SER A 160 23.53 9.16 0.08
C SER A 160 24.89 9.33 0.77
N THR A 161 25.30 10.56 1.07
CA THR A 161 26.52 10.83 1.85
C THR A 161 26.42 10.36 3.32
N THR A 162 25.20 10.11 3.81
CA THR A 162 24.94 9.74 5.22
C THR A 162 24.27 8.38 5.38
N TRP A 163 24.06 7.66 4.27
CA TRP A 163 23.38 6.37 4.23
C TRP A 163 23.95 5.50 3.10
N PRO A 164 24.38 4.26 3.33
CA PRO A 164 24.94 3.44 2.27
C PRO A 164 23.86 2.95 1.29
N ALA A 165 24.31 2.56 0.10
CA ALA A 165 23.45 1.89 -0.88
C ALA A 165 22.97 0.55 -0.34
N GLN A 166 21.72 0.19 -0.64
CA GLN A 166 21.10 -1.05 -0.18
C GLN A 166 20.18 -1.65 -1.23
N THR A 167 20.06 -2.97 -1.20
CA THR A 167 19.07 -3.71 -1.98
C THR A 167 18.24 -4.56 -1.03
N TYR A 168 16.93 -4.40 -1.10
CA TYR A 168 15.94 -5.28 -0.49
C TYR A 168 15.47 -6.24 -1.59
N ASP A 169 16.14 -7.38 -1.69
CA ASP A 169 15.71 -8.48 -2.57
C ASP A 169 14.30 -8.93 -2.17
N ASP A 170 13.45 -9.22 -3.16
CA ASP A 170 12.08 -9.62 -2.93
C ASP A 170 11.40 -8.66 -1.94
N ALA A 171 11.54 -7.35 -2.13
CA ALA A 171 10.91 -6.35 -1.26
C ALA A 171 9.39 -6.47 -1.34
N HIS A 172 8.90 -6.60 -2.57
CA HIS A 172 7.49 -6.51 -2.92
C HIS A 172 7.01 -7.82 -3.56
N TYR A 173 5.75 -8.16 -3.36
CA TYR A 173 5.09 -9.29 -4.01
C TYR A 173 3.82 -8.80 -4.72
N MET A 174 3.81 -8.89 -6.05
CA MET A 174 2.60 -8.63 -6.84
C MET A 174 1.76 -9.91 -6.88
N PRO A 175 0.52 -9.90 -6.36
CA PRO A 175 -0.33 -11.08 -6.41
C PRO A 175 -0.66 -11.48 -7.86
N PRO A 176 -1.19 -12.69 -8.07
CA PRO A 176 -1.72 -13.07 -9.37
C PRO A 176 -2.87 -12.14 -9.76
N THR A 177 -3.12 -12.01 -11.07
CA THR A 177 -4.30 -11.28 -11.54
C THR A 177 -5.57 -11.95 -11.06
N TRP A 178 -6.62 -11.16 -10.94
CA TRP A 178 -7.95 -11.59 -10.57
C TRP A 178 -8.97 -10.85 -11.42
N ALA A 179 -10.12 -11.46 -11.66
CA ALA A 179 -11.21 -10.81 -12.37
C ALA A 179 -12.32 -10.41 -11.40
N LEU A 180 -12.85 -9.20 -11.58
CA LEU A 180 -14.09 -8.77 -10.94
C LEU A 180 -15.25 -9.65 -11.44
N GLY A 181 -15.98 -10.24 -10.51
CA GLY A 181 -17.24 -10.94 -10.77
C GLY A 181 -18.40 -9.94 -10.85
N THR A 182 -18.93 -9.55 -9.70
CA THR A 182 -20.08 -8.63 -9.60
C THR A 182 -19.92 -7.74 -8.37
N PRO A 183 -20.08 -6.40 -8.45
CA PRO A 183 -20.21 -5.63 -9.69
C PRO A 183 -18.90 -5.67 -10.50
N GLY A 184 -19.04 -5.78 -11.82
CA GLY A 184 -17.90 -5.83 -12.75
C GLY A 184 -17.14 -4.50 -12.86
N PHE A 185 -16.23 -4.42 -13.84
CA PHE A 185 -15.45 -3.21 -14.09
C PHE A 185 -16.25 -2.16 -14.89
N ALA A 186 -17.23 -1.55 -14.23
CA ALA A 186 -18.08 -0.48 -14.77
C ALA A 186 -18.32 0.61 -13.71
N PRO A 187 -18.87 1.79 -14.09
CA PRO A 187 -19.32 2.76 -13.11
C PRO A 187 -20.38 2.13 -12.20
N MET A 188 -20.29 2.38 -10.90
CA MET A 188 -21.15 1.76 -9.90
C MET A 188 -22.24 2.74 -9.43
N VAL A 189 -23.45 2.25 -9.24
CA VAL A 189 -24.54 3.03 -8.65
C VAL A 189 -24.71 2.60 -7.21
N LEU A 190 -24.60 3.54 -6.28
CA LEU A 190 -24.89 3.32 -4.86
C LEU A 190 -26.40 3.54 -4.63
N LEU A 191 -27.12 2.45 -4.36
CA LEU A 191 -28.54 2.47 -4.03
C LEU A 191 -28.75 2.63 -2.52
N ALA A 192 -29.80 3.37 -2.13
CA ALA A 192 -30.20 3.47 -0.73
C ALA A 192 -30.50 2.11 -0.12
N ASP A 193 -30.13 1.93 1.14
CA ASP A 193 -30.52 0.77 1.97
C ASP A 193 -30.17 -0.59 1.34
N THR A 194 -29.17 -0.61 0.45
CA THR A 194 -28.79 -1.79 -0.32
C THR A 194 -27.32 -2.10 -0.07
N PRO A 195 -26.97 -3.31 0.41
CA PRO A 195 -25.58 -3.72 0.55
C PRO A 195 -24.95 -3.93 -0.84
N ILE A 196 -23.64 -3.81 -0.92
CA ILE A 196 -22.88 -4.09 -2.15
C ILE A 196 -21.97 -5.27 -1.87
N THR A 197 -22.23 -6.38 -2.53
CA THR A 197 -21.30 -7.53 -2.52
C THR A 197 -20.45 -7.48 -3.77
N GLN A 198 -19.15 -7.33 -3.60
CA GLN A 198 -18.18 -7.65 -4.64
C GLN A 198 -17.90 -9.15 -4.60
N THR A 199 -18.01 -9.82 -5.73
CA THR A 199 -17.46 -11.16 -5.96
C THR A 199 -16.26 -11.08 -6.88
N TYR A 200 -15.32 -11.98 -6.71
CA TYR A 200 -14.10 -12.07 -7.51
C TYR A 200 -13.67 -13.52 -7.64
N THR A 201 -12.99 -13.83 -8.74
CA THR A 201 -12.32 -15.13 -8.85
C THR A 201 -11.12 -15.10 -7.93
N THR A 202 -11.08 -15.98 -6.91
CA THR A 202 -9.87 -16.21 -6.13
C THR A 202 -8.72 -16.49 -7.09
N PRO A 203 -7.58 -15.78 -6.96
CA PRO A 203 -6.47 -15.94 -7.89
C PRO A 203 -6.00 -17.41 -7.93
N ASN A 204 -5.42 -17.84 -9.06
CA ASN A 204 -4.70 -19.12 -9.13
C ASN A 204 -3.78 -19.23 -7.91
N ALA A 205 -3.63 -20.44 -7.35
CA ALA A 205 -2.85 -20.66 -6.13
C ALA A 205 -1.52 -19.90 -6.23
N PRO A 206 -1.23 -18.96 -5.31
CA PRO A 206 -0.11 -18.04 -5.48
C PRO A 206 1.20 -18.79 -5.29
N THR A 207 1.81 -19.24 -6.39
CA THR A 207 3.01 -20.09 -6.34
C THR A 207 4.27 -19.32 -5.94
N MET A 208 4.25 -17.99 -6.04
CA MET A 208 5.38 -17.12 -5.70
C MET A 208 5.13 -16.27 -4.45
N LYS A 209 4.01 -16.50 -3.73
CA LYS A 209 3.74 -15.78 -2.48
C LYS A 209 4.82 -16.16 -1.45
N PRO A 210 5.58 -15.18 -0.94
CA PRO A 210 6.55 -15.40 0.13
C PRO A 210 5.86 -15.89 1.41
N ALA A 211 6.60 -16.63 2.24
CA ALA A 211 6.09 -17.12 3.51
C ALA A 211 5.65 -15.97 4.45
N ASP A 212 6.38 -14.85 4.41
CA ASP A 212 6.13 -13.61 5.14
C ASP A 212 5.15 -12.64 4.43
N GLY A 213 4.53 -13.08 3.34
CA GLY A 213 3.54 -12.30 2.62
C GLY A 213 2.15 -12.43 3.25
N ALA A 214 1.53 -11.30 3.58
CA ALA A 214 0.08 -11.21 3.75
C ALA A 214 -0.61 -10.86 2.43
N LEU A 215 -1.85 -11.31 2.25
CA LEU A 215 -2.67 -10.90 1.11
C LEU A 215 -4.11 -10.65 1.58
N ASN A 216 -4.60 -9.44 1.29
CA ASN A 216 -5.93 -8.98 1.66
C ASN A 216 -6.72 -8.52 0.43
N MET A 217 -8.04 -8.61 0.54
CA MET A 217 -9.00 -8.00 -0.35
C MET A 217 -9.50 -6.71 0.24
N VAL A 218 -9.63 -5.68 -0.59
CA VAL A 218 -10.10 -4.37 -0.15
C VAL A 218 -11.19 -3.85 -1.08
N PHE A 219 -12.25 -3.30 -0.49
CA PHE A 219 -13.28 -2.51 -1.17
C PHE A 219 -13.39 -1.14 -0.49
N ALA A 220 -13.10 -0.06 -1.21
CA ALA A 220 -13.22 1.29 -0.69
C ALA A 220 -14.10 2.20 -1.54
N LEU A 221 -14.93 3.00 -0.87
CA LEU A 221 -15.64 4.14 -1.45
C LEU A 221 -14.90 5.44 -1.07
N VAL A 222 -14.62 6.24 -2.09
CA VAL A 222 -13.71 7.38 -1.97
C VAL A 222 -14.39 8.63 -2.50
N ILE A 223 -14.33 9.70 -1.73
CA ILE A 223 -14.89 11.00 -2.09
C ILE A 223 -13.74 11.96 -2.48
N PRO A 224 -13.84 12.64 -3.64
CA PRO A 224 -12.85 13.63 -4.06
C PRO A 224 -12.63 14.70 -2.98
N GLY A 225 -11.37 14.98 -2.65
CA GLY A 225 -11.01 15.97 -1.63
C GLY A 225 -11.12 15.49 -0.17
N MET A 226 -11.80 14.36 0.08
CA MET A 226 -11.92 13.78 1.43
C MET A 226 -11.09 12.49 1.58
N GLY A 227 -10.96 11.69 0.52
CA GLY A 227 -10.31 10.38 0.58
C GLY A 227 -11.31 9.24 0.82
N PRO A 228 -10.83 8.07 1.29
CA PRO A 228 -11.71 6.93 1.57
C PRO A 228 -12.65 7.27 2.73
N VAL A 229 -13.94 6.96 2.57
CA VAL A 229 -14.99 7.18 3.58
C VAL A 229 -15.65 5.88 4.04
N VAL A 230 -15.51 4.81 3.27
CA VAL A 230 -15.87 3.44 3.62
C VAL A 230 -14.74 2.55 3.12
N ASP A 231 -14.30 1.60 3.94
CA ASP A 231 -13.25 0.64 3.59
C ASP A 231 -13.52 -0.72 4.25
N CYS A 232 -13.77 -1.74 3.43
CA CYS A 232 -13.96 -3.11 3.89
C CYS A 232 -12.75 -3.95 3.49
N ILE A 233 -12.26 -4.77 4.42
CA ILE A 233 -11.08 -5.61 4.23
C ILE A 233 -11.41 -7.04 4.65
N GLU A 234 -11.08 -8.02 3.81
CA GLU A 234 -11.26 -9.44 4.08
C GLU A 234 -10.02 -10.25 3.66
N ASP A 235 -9.75 -11.34 4.38
CA ASP A 235 -8.69 -12.29 4.03
C ASP A 235 -9.09 -13.07 2.76
N THR A 236 -8.12 -13.41 1.91
CA THR A 236 -8.34 -13.80 0.50
C THR A 236 -8.93 -15.20 0.24
N LEU A 237 -9.91 -15.67 1.02
CA LEU A 237 -10.31 -17.09 1.01
C LEU A 237 -11.75 -17.38 0.59
N ASP A 238 -12.64 -16.40 0.49
CA ASP A 238 -14.07 -16.66 0.24
C ASP A 238 -14.58 -16.19 -1.14
N GLY A 239 -13.77 -15.44 -1.90
CA GLY A 239 -14.13 -14.98 -3.23
C GLY A 239 -15.18 -13.86 -3.24
N SER A 240 -15.47 -13.27 -2.07
CA SER A 240 -16.39 -12.15 -1.94
C SER A 240 -15.91 -11.12 -0.94
N ILE A 241 -16.57 -9.96 -0.92
CA ILE A 241 -16.49 -8.96 0.14
C ILE A 241 -17.78 -8.15 0.10
N THR A 242 -18.41 -7.92 1.25
CA THR A 242 -19.69 -7.21 1.31
C THR A 242 -19.58 -5.91 2.09
N VAL A 243 -19.94 -4.80 1.44
CA VAL A 243 -20.18 -3.52 2.07
C VAL A 243 -21.63 -3.48 2.59
N PRO A 244 -21.83 -3.35 3.92
CA PRO A 244 -23.17 -3.28 4.50
C PRO A 244 -23.98 -2.05 4.02
N ALA A 245 -25.31 -2.16 4.04
CA ALA A 245 -26.22 -1.13 3.54
C ALA A 245 -26.09 0.23 4.26
N ASP A 246 -25.84 0.21 5.57
CA ASP A 246 -25.60 1.40 6.38
C ASP A 246 -24.31 2.13 5.98
N MET A 247 -23.26 1.40 5.59
CA MET A 247 -22.03 1.99 5.04
C MET A 247 -22.26 2.62 3.67
N VAL A 248 -23.04 1.97 2.80
CA VAL A 248 -23.44 2.54 1.52
C VAL A 248 -24.21 3.84 1.72
N ASN A 249 -25.14 3.87 2.69
CA ASN A 249 -25.86 5.08 3.05
C ASN A 249 -24.94 6.17 3.64
N HIS A 250 -23.93 5.79 4.44
CA HIS A 250 -22.94 6.73 4.97
C HIS A 250 -22.16 7.43 3.85
N ALA A 251 -21.64 6.67 2.88
CA ALA A 251 -20.94 7.23 1.73
C ALA A 251 -21.84 8.17 0.91
N ARG A 252 -23.10 7.76 0.66
CA ARG A 252 -24.11 8.59 -0.05
C ARG A 252 -24.44 9.88 0.69
N ALA A 253 -24.41 9.87 2.03
CA ALA A 253 -24.66 11.05 2.84
C ALA A 253 -23.49 12.06 2.80
N LEU A 254 -22.25 11.58 2.62
CA LEU A 254 -21.06 12.41 2.53
C LEU A 254 -20.78 12.93 1.12
N GLY A 255 -21.28 12.27 0.07
CA GLY A 255 -21.10 12.69 -1.31
C GLY A 255 -22.04 12.02 -2.30
N SER A 256 -22.33 12.72 -3.41
CA SER A 256 -23.19 12.20 -4.49
C SER A 256 -22.44 11.46 -5.59
N SER A 257 -21.10 11.50 -5.58
CA SER A 257 -20.25 10.79 -6.52
C SER A 257 -18.84 10.62 -5.98
N GLY A 258 -18.10 9.67 -6.54
CA GLY A 258 -16.71 9.46 -6.18
C GLY A 258 -16.06 8.34 -6.97
N LEU A 259 -15.05 7.71 -6.36
CA LEU A 259 -14.34 6.56 -6.91
C LEU A 259 -14.57 5.34 -6.02
N VAL A 260 -14.72 4.18 -6.64
CA VAL A 260 -14.68 2.90 -5.96
C VAL A 260 -13.38 2.23 -6.35
N ALA A 261 -12.62 1.81 -5.35
CA ALA A 261 -11.36 1.12 -5.53
C ALA A 261 -11.46 -0.27 -4.92
N ARG A 262 -11.13 -1.28 -5.72
CA ARG A 262 -11.25 -2.70 -5.38
C ARG A 262 -9.89 -3.33 -5.61
N ALA A 263 -9.27 -3.86 -4.58
CA ALA A 263 -7.85 -4.16 -4.61
C ALA A 263 -7.49 -5.51 -3.98
N HIS A 264 -6.44 -6.12 -4.51
CA HIS A 264 -5.60 -7.05 -3.77
C HIS A 264 -4.45 -6.24 -3.17
N VAL A 265 -4.24 -6.38 -1.87
CA VAL A 265 -3.12 -5.75 -1.16
C VAL A 265 -2.24 -6.84 -0.60
N SER A 266 -0.98 -6.83 -1.05
CA SER A 266 0.08 -7.66 -0.50
C SER A 266 0.91 -6.82 0.46
N HIS A 267 1.18 -7.36 1.63
CA HIS A 267 2.00 -6.71 2.65
C HIS A 267 3.15 -7.63 3.04
N ARG A 268 4.35 -7.06 3.12
CA ARG A 268 5.54 -7.70 3.63
C ARG A 268 6.28 -6.76 4.56
N VAL A 269 6.85 -7.32 5.61
CA VAL A 269 7.56 -6.55 6.61
C VAL A 269 8.99 -7.08 6.69
N LYS A 270 9.98 -6.18 6.56
CA LYS A 270 11.38 -6.54 6.83
C LYS A 270 11.97 -5.58 7.82
N GLU A 271 13.09 -6.00 8.42
CA GLU A 271 13.86 -5.08 9.24
C GLU A 271 14.56 -4.03 8.36
N LEU A 272 14.50 -2.77 8.80
CA LEU A 272 15.28 -1.68 8.24
C LEU A 272 16.73 -1.82 8.74
N THR A 273 17.67 -1.92 7.81
CA THR A 273 19.10 -1.88 8.12
C THR A 273 19.68 -0.55 7.67
N ASP A 274 20.70 -0.03 8.34
CA ASP A 274 21.52 1.07 7.82
C ASP A 274 22.67 0.58 6.94
N GLY A 275 22.66 -0.69 6.52
CA GLY A 275 23.68 -1.31 5.68
C GLY A 275 24.91 -1.78 6.46
N THR A 276 24.99 -1.45 7.75
CA THR A 276 26.05 -1.91 8.66
C THR A 276 25.51 -2.52 9.94
N THR A 277 24.32 -2.07 10.37
CA THR A 277 23.67 -2.44 11.62
C THR A 277 22.18 -2.70 11.40
N HIS A 278 21.64 -3.60 12.21
CA HIS A 278 20.22 -3.80 12.43
C HIS A 278 19.71 -2.63 13.28
N ASN A 279 18.79 -1.82 12.75
CA ASN A 279 18.24 -0.70 13.53
C ASN A 279 16.96 -1.08 14.28
N ARG A 280 16.48 -2.33 14.10
CA ARG A 280 15.35 -2.96 14.79
C ARG A 280 14.00 -2.30 14.53
N LYS A 281 13.94 -1.35 13.60
CA LYS A 281 12.70 -0.82 13.03
C LYS A 281 12.27 -1.68 11.86
N ARG A 282 10.98 -1.62 11.54
CA ARG A 282 10.45 -2.28 10.36
C ARG A 282 10.34 -1.32 9.17
N ILE A 283 10.52 -1.83 7.97
CA ILE A 283 10.06 -1.20 6.74
C ILE A 283 8.87 -2.00 6.21
N ASP A 284 7.78 -1.29 5.92
CA ASP A 284 6.55 -1.88 5.39
C ASP A 284 6.61 -1.83 3.86
N PHE A 285 6.56 -2.99 3.21
CA PHE A 285 6.50 -3.14 1.75
C PHE A 285 5.07 -3.48 1.33
N ILE A 286 4.41 -2.54 0.68
CA ILE A 286 3.01 -2.67 0.28
C ILE A 286 2.94 -2.75 -1.24
N THR A 287 2.24 -3.75 -1.76
CA THR A 287 1.97 -3.89 -3.19
C THR A 287 0.47 -3.97 -3.41
N ILE A 288 -0.05 -3.14 -4.31
CA ILE A 288 -1.48 -3.01 -4.58
C ILE A 288 -1.73 -3.32 -6.06
N TRP A 289 -2.65 -4.25 -6.33
CA TRP A 289 -3.30 -4.40 -7.62
C TRP A 289 -4.75 -3.94 -7.48
N CYS A 290 -5.17 -2.89 -8.18
CA CYS A 290 -6.51 -2.34 -7.99
C CYS A 290 -7.27 -2.00 -9.28
N TYR A 291 -8.58 -2.24 -9.24
CA TYR A 291 -9.55 -1.67 -10.16
C TYR A 291 -10.15 -0.40 -9.56
N VAL A 292 -10.13 0.69 -10.34
CA VAL A 292 -10.73 1.96 -9.95
C VAL A 292 -11.81 2.35 -10.96
N THR A 293 -13.05 2.51 -10.51
CA THR A 293 -14.16 3.01 -11.35
C THR A 293 -14.90 4.16 -10.67
N PRO A 294 -15.63 5.00 -11.41
CA PRO A 294 -16.52 5.98 -10.81
C PRO A 294 -17.68 5.33 -10.06
N TRP A 295 -18.21 6.00 -9.05
CA TRP A 295 -19.54 5.73 -8.52
C TRP A 295 -20.39 6.99 -8.42
N VAL A 296 -21.71 6.80 -8.44
CA VAL A 296 -22.72 7.85 -8.23
C VAL A 296 -23.79 7.37 -7.25
N SER A 297 -24.34 8.28 -6.46
CA SER A 297 -25.53 8.02 -5.65
C SER A 297 -26.79 8.15 -6.51
N ASN A 298 -27.71 7.21 -6.38
CA ASN A 298 -29.10 7.37 -6.82
C ASN A 298 -29.99 7.63 -5.61
#